data_AF-A0A6G2KCW3-F1
#
_entry.id   AF-A0A6G2KCW3-F1
#
_cell.length_a   1.000
_cell.length_b   1.000
_cell.length_c   1.000
_cell.angle_alpha   90.00
_cell.angle_beta   90.00
_cell.angle_gamma   90.00
#
_symmetry.space_group_name_H-M   'P 1'
#
loop_
_entity.id
_entity.type
_entity.pdbx_description
1 polymer ?
#
loop_
_entity_poly.entity_id
_entity_poly.type
_entity_poly.pdbx_seq_one_letter_code
_entity_poly.pdbx_strand_id
1 'polypeptide(L)'
;MTAQIPVAGVLVAAVVLLAGVFVPMASAETDPVILHKLAMEAQIHVEGQIQDSDPPQVWNLLNNGTEHVSLILNSTTVEESSEHFLSAMEAFRQAVEIMEEGTPSQEDVLYYSERLDREARYFDQLLYLAASYDMNVDTTELEGLFATARTMMQDNGEDAEQILADIAEGMEHLWEEITMVAIEKDQERAINYAQEYLVQLDRFLEVTDDSDIPDDVIEQIQELRLRLQDATESDVIVSVILDIISIKEGLKLDPVDQLQLWGLQLEDAVRQSWIDGTIDDAEYTSALVTLEKCRFFLSIEELDEAESLLVDLNAWLLSVG
;
A
#
# COMPACT_ATOMS: atom_id res chain seq x y z
N MET A 1 48.85 -35.80 -3.12
CA MET A 1 47.83 -34.73 -3.15
C MET A 1 46.61 -35.30 -3.84
N THR A 2 45.69 -35.83 -3.05
CA THR A 2 44.39 -36.34 -3.51
C THR A 2 43.39 -35.21 -3.34
N ALA A 3 42.85 -34.71 -4.45
CA ALA A 3 41.79 -33.71 -4.43
C ALA A 3 40.55 -34.34 -3.79
N GLN A 4 40.12 -33.82 -2.64
CA GLN A 4 38.79 -34.06 -2.09
C GLN A 4 37.80 -33.29 -2.96
N ILE A 5 37.03 -34.02 -3.76
CA ILE A 5 35.81 -33.50 -4.35
C ILE A 5 34.86 -33.21 -3.17
N PRO A 6 34.23 -32.02 -3.08
CA PRO A 6 33.31 -31.72 -1.99
C PRO A 6 32.10 -32.65 -2.10
N VAL A 7 32.05 -33.62 -1.19
CA VAL A 7 31.03 -34.67 -1.15
C VAL A 7 29.62 -34.08 -0.97
N ALA A 8 29.52 -32.87 -0.37
CA ALA A 8 28.28 -32.14 -0.19
C ALA A 8 27.59 -31.75 -1.51
N GLY A 9 28.33 -31.25 -2.52
CA GLY A 9 27.74 -30.78 -3.78
C GLY A 9 27.27 -31.89 -4.74
N VAL A 10 27.69 -33.13 -4.52
CA VAL A 10 27.31 -34.29 -5.37
C VAL A 10 26.05 -34.99 -4.85
N LEU A 11 25.70 -34.77 -3.57
CA LEU A 11 24.58 -35.45 -2.90
C LEU A 11 23.27 -34.65 -2.93
N VAL A 12 23.34 -33.30 -2.86
CA VAL A 12 22.18 -32.40 -3.04
C VAL A 12 21.53 -32.60 -4.41
N ALA A 13 22.35 -32.84 -5.44
CA ALA A 13 21.86 -33.19 -6.76
C ALA A 13 21.03 -34.48 -6.75
N ALA A 14 21.26 -35.44 -5.84
CA ALA A 14 20.48 -36.68 -5.79
C ALA A 14 19.08 -36.48 -5.22
N VAL A 15 18.88 -35.64 -4.19
CA VAL A 15 17.56 -35.32 -3.64
C VAL A 15 16.78 -34.40 -4.59
N VAL A 16 17.45 -33.40 -5.18
CA VAL A 16 16.87 -32.53 -6.21
C VAL A 16 16.61 -33.29 -7.52
N LEU A 17 17.40 -34.32 -7.88
CA LEU A 17 17.08 -35.21 -9.01
C LEU A 17 15.96 -36.20 -8.68
N LEU A 18 15.80 -36.60 -7.43
CA LEU A 18 14.68 -37.46 -6.99
C LEU A 18 13.36 -36.66 -6.92
N ALA A 19 13.42 -35.37 -6.54
CA ALA A 19 12.27 -34.46 -6.53
C ALA A 19 12.00 -33.79 -7.90
N GLY A 20 13.04 -33.54 -8.70
CA GLY A 20 13.00 -32.80 -9.96
C GLY A 20 12.78 -33.64 -11.22
N VAL A 21 12.72 -34.98 -11.11
CA VAL A 21 12.21 -35.82 -12.20
C VAL A 21 10.69 -35.86 -12.11
N PHE A 22 10.06 -34.75 -12.52
CA PHE A 22 8.70 -34.77 -13.06
C PHE A 22 8.72 -35.57 -14.38
N VAL A 23 8.72 -36.90 -14.28
CA VAL A 23 8.08 -37.69 -15.34
C VAL A 23 6.60 -37.38 -15.22
N PRO A 24 5.89 -36.96 -16.28
CA PRO A 24 4.44 -36.89 -16.23
C PRO A 24 3.96 -38.31 -15.89
N MET A 25 3.42 -38.50 -14.67
CA MET A 25 2.78 -39.76 -14.27
C MET A 25 1.44 -39.91 -14.99
N ALA A 26 1.51 -40.02 -16.32
CA ALA A 26 0.54 -40.72 -17.10
C ALA A 26 0.82 -42.22 -16.91
N SER A 27 0.06 -42.84 -16.01
CA SER A 27 -0.01 -44.30 -15.78
C SER A 27 1.35 -45.02 -15.69
N ALA A 28 1.99 -44.95 -14.53
CA ALA A 28 2.85 -46.04 -14.09
C ALA A 28 2.34 -46.43 -12.68
N GLU A 29 1.84 -47.66 -12.54
CA GLU A 29 1.66 -48.28 -11.22
C GLU A 29 3.03 -48.29 -10.52
N THR A 30 3.32 -47.27 -9.72
CA THR A 30 4.52 -47.24 -8.90
C THR A 30 4.32 -48.19 -7.72
N ASP A 31 5.02 -49.32 -7.79
CA ASP A 31 5.05 -50.34 -6.73
C ASP A 31 5.35 -49.66 -5.37
N PRO A 32 4.46 -49.77 -4.36
CA PRO A 32 4.65 -49.19 -3.03
C PRO A 32 5.98 -49.58 -2.37
N VAL A 33 6.55 -50.73 -2.72
CA VAL A 33 7.87 -51.16 -2.22
C VAL A 33 8.99 -50.26 -2.75
N ILE A 34 8.88 -49.81 -4.01
CA ILE A 34 9.86 -48.90 -4.62
C ILE A 34 9.71 -47.51 -4.01
N LEU A 35 8.48 -47.00 -3.85
CA LEU A 35 8.20 -45.71 -3.22
C LEU A 35 8.72 -45.66 -1.78
N HIS A 36 8.43 -46.69 -0.98
CA HIS A 36 8.92 -46.78 0.40
C HIS A 36 10.44 -46.77 0.46
N LYS A 37 11.11 -47.50 -0.46
CA LYS A 37 12.58 -47.52 -0.50
C LYS A 37 13.17 -46.14 -0.79
N LEU A 38 12.63 -45.44 -1.79
CA LEU A 38 13.06 -44.08 -2.12
C LEU A 38 12.81 -43.13 -0.95
N ALA A 39 11.65 -43.22 -0.31
CA ALA A 39 11.31 -42.35 0.80
C ALA A 39 12.21 -42.58 2.03
N MET A 40 12.55 -43.83 2.31
CA MET A 40 13.47 -44.17 3.39
C MET A 40 14.92 -43.74 3.10
N GLU A 41 15.35 -43.79 1.84
CA GLU A 41 16.66 -43.24 1.43
C GLU A 41 16.72 -41.71 1.63
N ALA A 42 15.65 -40.99 1.26
CA ALA A 42 15.53 -39.55 1.51
C ALA A 42 15.50 -39.22 3.01
N GLN A 43 14.71 -39.97 3.80
CA GLN A 43 14.64 -39.81 5.26
C GLN A 43 16.02 -39.92 5.91
N ILE A 44 16.76 -40.98 5.62
CA ILE A 44 18.12 -41.21 6.16
C ILE A 44 19.06 -40.06 5.78
N HIS A 45 18.89 -39.52 4.57
CA HIS A 45 19.72 -38.43 4.08
C HIS A 45 19.42 -37.11 4.77
N VAL A 46 18.15 -36.79 5.01
CA VAL A 46 17.75 -35.61 5.79
C VAL A 46 18.20 -35.76 7.25
N GLU A 47 17.89 -36.89 7.88
CA GLU A 47 18.28 -37.16 9.28
C GLU A 47 19.80 -37.03 9.49
N GLY A 48 20.60 -37.51 8.54
CA GLY A 48 22.07 -37.43 8.61
C GLY A 48 22.66 -36.03 8.44
N GLN A 49 21.86 -35.05 8.02
CA GLN A 49 22.28 -33.65 7.83
C GLN A 49 21.89 -32.74 8.98
N ILE A 50 20.91 -33.14 9.79
CA ILE A 50 20.44 -32.34 10.91
C ILE A 50 21.54 -32.24 11.98
N GLN A 51 21.81 -31.01 12.40
CA GLN A 51 22.70 -30.65 13.50
C GLN A 51 21.88 -30.29 14.74
N ASP A 52 22.47 -30.47 15.92
CA ASP A 52 21.82 -30.09 17.19
C ASP A 52 21.49 -28.57 17.27
N SER A 53 22.12 -27.75 16.42
CA SER A 53 21.87 -26.33 16.29
C SER A 53 20.70 -25.96 15.40
N ASP A 54 20.13 -26.92 14.66
CA ASP A 54 19.05 -26.64 13.70
C ASP A 54 17.74 -26.33 14.43
N PRO A 55 16.86 -25.50 13.82
CA PRO A 55 15.60 -25.13 14.44
C PRO A 55 14.69 -26.33 14.75
N PRO A 56 13.88 -26.30 15.83
CA PRO A 56 12.94 -27.38 16.16
C PRO A 56 11.99 -27.76 15.02
N GLN A 57 11.68 -26.83 14.11
CA GLN A 57 10.87 -27.06 12.92
C GLN A 57 11.45 -28.16 12.01
N VAL A 58 12.78 -28.24 11.86
CA VAL A 58 13.45 -29.25 11.04
C VAL A 58 13.16 -30.66 11.56
N TRP A 59 13.22 -30.85 12.88
CA TRP A 59 12.87 -32.12 13.53
C TRP A 59 11.39 -32.47 13.39
N ASN A 60 10.50 -31.48 13.46
CA ASN A 60 9.07 -31.71 13.27
C ASN A 60 8.75 -32.19 11.84
N LEU A 61 9.37 -31.57 10.83
CA LEU A 61 9.24 -31.97 9.43
C LEU A 61 9.82 -33.36 9.17
N LEU A 62 11.00 -33.67 9.73
CA LEU A 62 11.56 -35.02 9.67
C LEU A 62 10.60 -36.06 10.26
N ASN A 63 10.04 -35.78 11.44
CA ASN A 63 9.11 -36.70 12.12
C ASN A 63 7.82 -36.89 11.32
N ASN A 64 7.26 -35.81 10.77
CA ASN A 64 6.08 -35.85 9.91
C ASN A 64 6.34 -36.68 8.64
N GLY A 65 7.44 -36.42 7.94
CA GLY A 65 7.83 -37.20 6.76
C GLY A 65 8.06 -38.67 7.10
N THR A 66 8.67 -38.96 8.25
CA THR A 66 8.88 -40.33 8.76
C THR A 66 7.57 -41.07 9.02
N GLU A 67 6.57 -40.39 9.57
CA GLU A 67 5.22 -40.95 9.74
C GLU A 67 4.64 -41.35 8.38
N HIS A 68 4.72 -40.47 7.39
CA HIS A 68 4.26 -40.78 6.04
C HIS A 68 5.03 -41.93 5.39
N VAL A 69 6.37 -42.03 5.55
CA VAL A 69 7.16 -43.18 5.08
C VAL A 69 6.60 -44.48 5.65
N SER A 70 6.27 -44.50 6.94
CA SER A 70 5.74 -45.69 7.63
C SER A 70 4.36 -46.14 7.11
N LEU A 71 3.60 -45.24 6.47
CA LEU A 71 2.27 -45.52 5.95
C LEU A 71 2.28 -46.03 4.51
N ILE A 72 3.33 -45.79 3.71
CA ILE A 72 3.40 -46.16 2.28
C ILE A 72 3.10 -47.65 2.03
N LEU A 73 3.65 -48.56 2.86
CA LEU A 73 3.44 -50.01 2.72
C LEU A 73 2.12 -50.50 3.32
N ASN A 74 1.47 -49.67 4.13
CA ASN A 74 0.24 -49.99 4.84
C ASN A 74 -1.02 -49.48 4.12
N SER A 75 -0.83 -48.66 3.09
CA SER A 75 -1.91 -48.15 2.24
C SER A 75 -2.69 -49.28 1.58
N THR A 76 -4.00 -49.05 1.42
CA THR A 76 -4.93 -49.99 0.82
C THR A 76 -4.97 -49.90 -0.71
N THR A 77 -4.44 -48.80 -1.26
CA THR A 77 -4.38 -48.52 -2.70
C THR A 77 -3.02 -47.93 -3.10
N VAL A 78 -2.65 -48.09 -4.37
CA VAL A 78 -1.44 -47.48 -4.95
C VAL A 78 -1.51 -45.95 -4.92
N GLU A 79 -2.71 -45.38 -5.06
CA GLU A 79 -2.94 -43.94 -4.97
C GLU A 79 -2.58 -43.42 -3.57
N GLU A 80 -3.10 -44.07 -2.53
CA GLU A 80 -2.82 -43.74 -1.13
C GLU A 80 -1.34 -43.93 -0.77
N SER A 81 -0.67 -44.96 -1.31
CA SER A 81 0.79 -45.12 -1.18
C SER A 81 1.55 -43.95 -1.83
N SER A 82 1.05 -43.46 -2.96
CA SER A 82 1.68 -42.36 -3.71
C SER A 82 1.46 -41.02 -3.01
N GLU A 83 0.29 -40.79 -2.42
CA GLU A 83 0.02 -39.61 -1.59
C GLU A 83 0.97 -39.55 -0.39
N HIS A 84 1.11 -40.65 0.37
CA HIS A 84 2.05 -40.70 1.48
C HIS A 84 3.50 -40.52 1.04
N PHE A 85 3.89 -41.05 -0.12
CA PHE A 85 5.21 -40.81 -0.67
C PHE A 85 5.45 -39.33 -0.95
N LEU A 86 4.51 -38.65 -1.61
CA LEU A 86 4.63 -37.23 -1.94
C LEU A 86 4.67 -36.36 -0.68
N SER A 87 3.81 -36.63 0.30
CA SER A 87 3.82 -35.92 1.58
C SER A 87 5.14 -36.09 2.33
N ALA A 88 5.73 -37.29 2.31
CA ALA A 88 7.05 -37.53 2.89
C ALA A 88 8.14 -36.73 2.18
N MET A 89 8.15 -36.71 0.84
CA MET A 89 9.17 -36.00 0.07
C MET A 89 9.08 -34.49 0.25
N GLU A 90 7.86 -33.97 0.34
CA GLU A 90 7.61 -32.55 0.59
C GLU A 90 8.11 -32.13 1.97
N ALA A 91 7.81 -32.90 3.02
CA ALA A 91 8.30 -32.63 4.37
C ALA A 91 9.85 -32.66 4.43
N PHE A 92 10.48 -33.60 3.72
CA PHE A 92 11.94 -33.69 3.64
C PHE A 92 12.57 -32.56 2.83
N ARG A 93 11.94 -32.11 1.74
CA ARG A 93 12.36 -30.94 0.96
C ARG A 93 12.39 -29.70 1.84
N GLN A 94 11.28 -29.41 2.54
CA GLN A 94 11.17 -28.26 3.44
C GLN A 94 12.18 -28.33 4.58
N ALA A 95 12.43 -29.53 5.13
CA ALA A 95 13.45 -29.70 6.17
C ALA A 95 14.86 -29.33 5.66
N VAL A 96 15.19 -29.70 4.41
CA VAL A 96 16.45 -29.34 3.75
C VAL A 96 16.53 -27.85 3.46
N GLU A 97 15.45 -27.23 3.01
CA GLU A 97 15.41 -25.78 2.75
C GLU A 97 15.65 -24.97 4.02
N ILE A 98 14.99 -25.31 5.13
CA ILE A 98 15.23 -24.64 6.42
C ILE A 98 16.67 -24.85 6.91
N MET A 99 17.27 -26.01 6.65
CA MET A 99 18.68 -26.29 6.98
C MET A 99 19.66 -25.52 6.08
N GLU A 100 19.33 -25.28 4.81
CA GLU A 100 20.17 -24.60 3.81
C GLU A 100 20.06 -23.07 3.86
N GLU A 101 18.85 -22.54 4.06
CA GLU A 101 18.57 -21.11 4.11
C GLU A 101 18.82 -20.50 5.49
N GLY A 102 18.74 -21.33 6.54
CA GLY A 102 18.66 -20.86 7.93
C GLY A 102 17.28 -20.26 8.21
N THR A 103 16.80 -20.36 9.44
CA THR A 103 15.60 -19.62 9.90
C THR A 103 15.72 -18.16 9.45
N PRO A 104 14.66 -17.53 8.88
CA PRO A 104 14.67 -16.10 8.63
C PRO A 104 15.13 -15.42 9.90
N SER A 105 16.13 -14.55 9.76
CA SER A 105 16.66 -13.89 10.93
C SER A 105 15.52 -13.12 11.60
N GLN A 106 15.59 -12.94 12.91
CA GLN A 106 14.62 -12.11 13.62
C GLN A 106 14.55 -10.67 13.04
N GLU A 107 15.59 -10.27 12.31
CA GLU A 107 15.71 -9.02 11.56
C GLU A 107 14.87 -9.02 10.27
N ASP A 108 14.76 -10.14 9.55
CA ASP A 108 13.92 -10.27 8.35
C ASP A 108 12.43 -10.26 8.69
N VAL A 109 12.03 -10.98 9.74
CA VAL A 109 10.64 -10.96 10.24
C VAL A 109 10.24 -9.55 10.68
N LEU A 110 11.15 -8.85 11.38
CA LEU A 110 10.93 -7.46 11.78
C LEU A 110 10.79 -6.55 10.56
N TYR A 111 11.70 -6.65 9.58
CA TYR A 111 11.66 -5.87 8.34
C TYR A 111 10.33 -6.02 7.59
N TYR A 112 9.87 -7.26 7.37
CA TYR A 112 8.62 -7.50 6.67
C TYR A 112 7.40 -7.01 7.47
N SER A 113 7.41 -7.17 8.79
CA SER A 113 6.33 -6.66 9.64
C SER A 113 6.22 -5.14 9.60
N GLU A 114 7.34 -4.42 9.65
CA GLU A 114 7.37 -2.96 9.55
C GLU A 114 6.91 -2.47 8.17
N ARG A 115 7.29 -3.19 7.11
CA ARG A 115 6.80 -2.93 5.75
C ARG A 115 5.29 -3.14 5.67
N LEU A 116 4.77 -4.28 6.14
CA LEU A 116 3.33 -4.56 6.12
C LEU A 116 2.53 -3.51 6.91
N ASP A 117 3.04 -3.08 8.07
CA ASP A 117 2.40 -2.03 8.87
C ASP A 117 2.38 -0.69 8.14
N ARG A 118 3.42 -0.37 7.36
CA ARG A 118 3.44 0.83 6.52
C ARG A 118 2.42 0.73 5.38
N GLU A 119 2.40 -0.38 4.67
CA GLU A 119 1.44 -0.62 3.60
C GLU A 119 -0.01 -0.59 4.13
N ALA A 120 -0.27 -1.16 5.31
CA ALA A 120 -1.59 -1.13 5.93
C ALA A 120 -2.04 0.30 6.28
N ARG A 121 -1.14 1.15 6.78
CA ARG A 121 -1.46 2.56 7.03
C ARG A 121 -1.75 3.33 5.75
N TYR A 122 -1.00 3.06 4.68
CA TYR A 122 -1.25 3.68 3.39
C TYR A 122 -2.59 3.24 2.81
N PHE A 123 -2.90 1.94 2.88
CA PHE A 123 -4.20 1.40 2.49
C PHE A 123 -5.37 2.03 3.28
N ASP A 124 -5.23 2.19 4.60
CA ASP A 124 -6.24 2.87 5.43
C ASP A 124 -6.47 4.34 4.98
N GLN A 125 -5.43 5.03 4.53
CA GLN A 125 -5.54 6.38 3.98
C GLN A 125 -6.26 6.38 2.62
N LEU A 126 -5.97 5.42 1.74
CA LEU A 126 -6.68 5.25 0.48
C LEU A 126 -8.17 4.97 0.72
N LEU A 127 -8.50 4.09 1.66
CA LEU A 127 -9.90 3.82 2.06
C LEU A 127 -10.61 5.06 2.59
N TYR A 128 -9.91 5.87 3.39
CA TYR A 128 -10.45 7.14 3.88
C TYR A 128 -10.77 8.09 2.72
N LEU A 129 -9.86 8.22 1.74
CA LEU A 129 -10.09 9.06 0.57
C LEU A 129 -11.26 8.55 -0.27
N ALA A 130 -11.28 7.25 -0.59
CA ALA A 130 -12.39 6.63 -1.31
C ALA A 130 -13.75 6.92 -0.65
N ALA A 131 -13.82 6.80 0.68
CA ALA A 131 -15.03 7.13 1.43
C ALA A 131 -15.37 8.63 1.38
N SER A 132 -14.39 9.52 1.53
CA SER A 132 -14.59 10.98 1.45
C SER A 132 -15.06 11.46 0.07
N TYR A 133 -14.71 10.71 -0.98
CA TYR A 133 -15.11 10.97 -2.36
C TYR A 133 -16.37 10.22 -2.79
N ASP A 134 -17.06 9.55 -1.86
CA ASP A 134 -18.24 8.71 -2.13
C ASP A 134 -17.98 7.63 -3.20
N MET A 135 -16.76 7.11 -3.27
CA MET A 135 -16.37 6.04 -4.18
C MET A 135 -16.83 4.68 -3.64
N ASN A 136 -17.37 3.84 -4.52
CA ASN A 136 -17.69 2.45 -4.21
C ASN A 136 -16.60 1.54 -4.79
N VAL A 137 -15.55 1.30 -3.99
CA VAL A 137 -14.41 0.46 -4.34
C VAL A 137 -14.59 -0.94 -3.77
N ASP A 138 -14.27 -1.98 -4.55
CA ASP A 138 -14.18 -3.35 -4.04
C ASP A 138 -12.74 -3.64 -3.58
N THR A 139 -12.54 -3.78 -2.26
CA THR A 139 -11.24 -4.03 -1.65
C THR A 139 -11.08 -5.44 -1.10
N THR A 140 -12.02 -6.34 -1.41
CA THR A 140 -12.08 -7.70 -0.82
C THR A 140 -10.78 -8.48 -1.06
N GLU A 141 -10.20 -8.36 -2.26
CA GLU A 141 -8.95 -9.05 -2.61
C GLU A 141 -7.75 -8.53 -1.81
N LEU A 142 -7.59 -7.20 -1.75
CA LEU A 142 -6.54 -6.55 -0.95
C LEU A 142 -6.66 -6.89 0.54
N GLU A 143 -7.86 -6.85 1.10
CA GLU A 143 -8.11 -7.24 2.50
C GLU A 143 -7.71 -8.70 2.75
N GLY A 144 -7.99 -9.59 1.79
CA GLY A 144 -7.56 -10.98 1.82
C GLY A 144 -6.03 -11.15 1.79
N LEU A 145 -5.34 -10.35 0.98
CA LEU A 145 -3.87 -10.33 0.92
C LEU A 145 -3.26 -9.84 2.24
N PHE A 146 -3.77 -8.74 2.82
CA PHE A 146 -3.32 -8.26 4.13
C PHE A 146 -3.55 -9.28 5.24
N ALA A 147 -4.69 -9.96 5.24
CA ALA A 147 -4.97 -11.02 6.22
C ALA A 147 -3.98 -12.18 6.10
N THR A 148 -3.73 -12.63 4.87
CA THR A 148 -2.77 -13.71 4.57
C THR A 148 -1.35 -13.31 4.97
N ALA A 149 -0.91 -12.09 4.64
CA ALA A 149 0.42 -11.58 5.00
C ALA A 149 0.64 -11.55 6.52
N ARG A 150 -0.37 -11.13 7.29
CA ARG A 150 -0.30 -11.14 8.76
C ARG A 150 -0.13 -12.55 9.33
N THR A 151 -0.77 -13.57 8.73
CA THR A 151 -0.62 -14.96 9.15
C THR A 151 0.76 -15.50 8.78
N MET A 152 1.25 -15.25 7.55
CA MET A 152 2.56 -15.71 7.09
C MET A 152 3.72 -15.18 7.93
N MET A 153 3.62 -13.92 8.39
CA MET A 153 4.62 -13.31 9.26
C MET A 153 4.65 -13.89 10.69
N GLN A 154 3.63 -14.64 11.10
CA GLN A 154 3.62 -15.35 12.39
C GLN A 154 4.26 -16.74 12.29
N ASP A 155 4.26 -17.36 11.10
CA ASP A 155 4.55 -18.79 10.95
C ASP A 155 5.95 -19.12 10.40
N ASN A 156 6.49 -18.41 9.39
CA ASN A 156 7.91 -18.55 8.99
C ASN A 156 8.44 -17.62 7.86
N GLY A 157 7.70 -16.64 7.34
CA GLY A 157 8.23 -15.63 6.42
C GLY A 157 8.67 -16.08 5.01
N GLU A 158 8.67 -17.38 4.70
CA GLU A 158 8.74 -17.87 3.30
C GLU A 158 7.60 -17.24 2.50
N ASP A 159 7.90 -16.72 1.31
CA ASP A 159 6.99 -15.99 0.41
C ASP A 159 6.46 -14.61 0.89
N ALA A 160 6.98 -14.05 1.99
CA ALA A 160 6.55 -12.73 2.48
C ALA A 160 6.80 -11.59 1.46
N GLU A 161 7.87 -11.68 0.67
CA GLU A 161 8.19 -10.67 -0.34
C GLU A 161 7.17 -10.66 -1.48
N GLN A 162 6.73 -11.84 -1.95
CA GLN A 162 5.77 -11.95 -3.04
C GLN A 162 4.41 -11.38 -2.62
N ILE A 163 3.92 -11.74 -1.44
CA ILE A 163 2.62 -11.21 -0.99
C ILE A 163 2.66 -9.71 -0.72
N LEU A 164 3.79 -9.18 -0.25
CA LEU A 164 3.98 -7.74 -0.11
C LEU A 164 4.07 -7.02 -1.47
N ALA A 165 4.55 -7.69 -2.51
CA ALA A 165 4.53 -7.18 -3.88
C ALA A 165 3.09 -7.16 -4.44
N ASP A 166 2.33 -8.23 -4.22
CA ASP A 166 0.92 -8.31 -4.65
C ASP A 166 0.05 -7.25 -3.94
N ILE A 167 0.31 -6.99 -2.65
CA ILE A 167 -0.31 -5.89 -1.90
C ILE A 167 0.05 -4.54 -2.54
N ALA A 168 1.32 -4.31 -2.87
CA ALA A 168 1.78 -3.07 -3.49
C ALA A 168 1.12 -2.83 -4.84
N GLU A 169 1.04 -3.85 -5.71
CA GLU A 169 0.38 -3.77 -7.02
C GLU A 169 -1.12 -3.47 -6.87
N GLY A 170 -1.81 -4.15 -5.96
CA GLY A 170 -3.23 -3.87 -5.71
C GLY A 170 -3.47 -2.45 -5.17
N MET A 171 -2.58 -1.94 -4.30
CA MET A 171 -2.67 -0.57 -3.79
C MET A 171 -2.36 0.47 -4.86
N GLU A 172 -1.44 0.19 -5.78
CA GLU A 172 -1.15 1.07 -6.93
C GLU A 172 -2.41 1.27 -7.79
N HIS A 173 -3.11 0.18 -8.13
CA HIS A 173 -4.37 0.27 -8.87
C HIS A 173 -5.45 1.05 -8.12
N LEU A 174 -5.60 0.81 -6.81
CA LEU A 174 -6.54 1.56 -5.98
C LEU A 174 -6.21 3.06 -5.96
N TRP A 175 -4.93 3.38 -5.83
CA TRP A 175 -4.45 4.76 -5.84
C TRP A 175 -4.70 5.46 -7.18
N GLU A 176 -4.51 4.78 -8.32
CA GLU A 176 -4.81 5.33 -9.64
C GLU A 176 -6.29 5.72 -9.78
N GLU A 177 -7.20 4.86 -9.31
CA GLU A 177 -8.64 5.13 -9.33
C GLU A 177 -9.00 6.34 -8.44
N ILE A 178 -8.46 6.38 -7.21
CA ILE A 178 -8.73 7.47 -6.26
C ILE A 178 -8.17 8.80 -6.78
N THR A 179 -6.96 8.79 -7.33
CA THR A 179 -6.28 10.01 -7.79
C THR A 179 -7.02 10.67 -8.95
N MET A 180 -7.59 9.87 -9.86
CA MET A 180 -8.42 10.40 -10.94
C MET A 180 -9.62 11.19 -10.40
N VAL A 181 -10.30 10.64 -9.39
CA VAL A 181 -11.44 11.31 -8.73
C VAL A 181 -10.97 12.51 -7.89
N ALA A 182 -9.83 12.40 -7.21
CA ALA A 182 -9.27 13.48 -6.40
C ALA A 182 -8.99 14.74 -7.23
N ILE A 183 -8.45 14.58 -8.44
CA ILE A 183 -8.19 15.69 -9.37
C ILE A 183 -9.49 16.38 -9.77
N GLU A 184 -10.53 15.60 -10.12
CA GLU A 184 -11.85 16.16 -10.44
C GLU A 184 -12.47 16.89 -9.25
N LYS A 185 -12.34 16.31 -8.05
CA LYS A 185 -12.89 16.86 -6.80
C LYS A 185 -12.24 18.17 -6.40
N ASP A 186 -10.94 18.31 -6.55
CA ASP A 186 -10.29 19.61 -6.33
C ASP A 186 -10.82 20.67 -7.30
N GLN A 187 -10.91 20.32 -8.60
CA GLN A 187 -11.38 21.28 -9.59
C GLN A 187 -12.82 21.72 -9.33
N GLU A 188 -13.69 20.77 -8.93
CA GLU A 188 -15.06 21.02 -8.51
C GLU A 188 -15.11 21.95 -7.29
N ARG A 189 -14.27 21.71 -6.27
CA ARG A 189 -14.19 22.53 -5.07
C ARG A 189 -13.80 23.97 -5.36
N ALA A 190 -12.75 24.18 -6.15
CA ALA A 190 -12.31 25.53 -6.51
C ALA A 190 -13.41 26.30 -7.27
N ILE A 191 -14.11 25.63 -8.20
CA ILE A 191 -15.23 26.23 -8.93
C ILE A 191 -16.38 26.58 -7.99
N ASN A 192 -16.76 25.68 -7.07
CA ASN A 192 -17.83 25.93 -6.12
C ASN A 192 -17.49 27.12 -5.19
N TYR A 193 -16.26 27.16 -4.67
CA TYR A 193 -15.79 28.28 -3.86
C TYR A 193 -15.80 29.60 -4.64
N ALA A 194 -15.36 29.60 -5.90
CA ALA A 194 -15.41 30.78 -6.77
C ALA A 194 -16.84 31.31 -6.95
N GLN A 195 -17.82 30.42 -7.13
CA GLN A 195 -19.23 30.80 -7.27
C GLN A 195 -19.77 31.43 -6.00
N GLU A 196 -19.45 30.88 -4.83
CA GLU A 196 -19.85 31.45 -3.53
C GLU A 196 -19.18 32.82 -3.31
N TYR A 197 -17.90 32.93 -3.61
CA TYR A 197 -17.15 34.18 -3.50
C TYR A 197 -17.69 35.26 -4.45
N LEU A 198 -18.07 34.91 -5.68
CA LEU A 198 -18.70 35.85 -6.63
C LEU A 198 -20.00 36.43 -6.08
N VAL A 199 -20.81 35.65 -5.35
CA VAL A 199 -22.03 36.16 -4.71
C VAL A 199 -21.69 37.18 -3.61
N GLN A 200 -20.64 36.93 -2.82
CA GLN A 200 -20.17 37.89 -1.83
C GLN A 200 -19.66 39.17 -2.49
N LEU A 201 -18.90 39.02 -3.57
CA LEU A 201 -18.32 40.12 -4.33
C LEU A 201 -19.40 40.98 -5.00
N ASP A 202 -20.44 40.37 -5.56
CA ASP A 202 -21.59 41.06 -6.16
C ASP A 202 -22.33 41.90 -5.12
N ARG A 203 -22.63 41.33 -3.94
CA ARG A 203 -23.25 42.08 -2.84
C ARG A 203 -22.36 43.24 -2.39
N PHE A 204 -21.06 43.02 -2.34
CA PHE A 204 -20.12 44.07 -1.99
C PHE A 204 -20.17 45.22 -3.02
N LEU A 205 -20.11 44.89 -4.31
CA LEU A 205 -20.17 45.88 -5.41
C LEU A 205 -21.49 46.65 -5.45
N GLU A 206 -22.62 46.00 -5.13
CA GLU A 206 -23.94 46.66 -5.05
C GLU A 206 -24.03 47.68 -3.90
N VAL A 207 -23.38 47.41 -2.76
CA VAL A 207 -23.42 48.29 -1.59
C VAL A 207 -22.41 49.44 -1.69
N THR A 208 -21.39 49.31 -2.54
CA THR A 208 -20.33 50.32 -2.69
C THR A 208 -20.68 51.57 -3.49
N ASP A 209 -21.85 51.64 -4.11
CA ASP A 209 -22.34 52.85 -4.80
C ASP A 209 -22.38 54.11 -3.89
N ASP A 210 -22.30 53.94 -2.56
CA ASP A 210 -22.28 55.00 -1.53
C ASP A 210 -20.95 55.07 -0.71
N SER A 211 -19.84 54.50 -1.19
CA SER A 211 -18.59 54.33 -0.41
C SER A 211 -17.38 55.15 -0.90
N ASP A 212 -16.40 55.43 0.00
CA ASP A 212 -15.14 56.15 -0.26
C ASP A 212 -14.12 55.39 -1.17
N ILE A 213 -14.59 54.42 -1.98
CA ILE A 213 -13.71 53.60 -2.82
C ILE A 213 -13.49 54.30 -4.17
N PRO A 214 -12.24 54.50 -4.62
CA PRO A 214 -11.97 55.11 -5.91
C PRO A 214 -12.55 54.33 -7.10
N ASP A 215 -13.07 55.04 -8.12
CA ASP A 215 -13.69 54.43 -9.31
C ASP A 215 -12.74 53.48 -10.07
N ASP A 216 -11.43 53.79 -10.10
CA ASP A 216 -10.40 52.96 -10.75
C ASP A 216 -10.16 51.64 -10.01
N VAL A 217 -10.45 51.59 -8.70
CA VAL A 217 -10.41 50.37 -7.90
C VAL A 217 -11.65 49.51 -8.18
N ILE A 218 -12.82 50.14 -8.30
CA ILE A 218 -14.06 49.43 -8.67
C ILE A 218 -13.95 48.82 -10.07
N GLU A 219 -13.38 49.54 -11.04
CA GLU A 219 -13.13 49.03 -12.40
C GLU A 219 -12.22 47.79 -12.38
N GLN A 220 -11.11 47.83 -11.64
CA GLN A 220 -10.20 46.68 -11.48
C GLN A 220 -10.90 45.46 -10.85
N ILE A 221 -11.72 45.67 -9.81
CA ILE A 221 -12.48 44.58 -9.18
C ILE A 221 -13.49 43.97 -10.16
N GLN A 222 -14.15 44.79 -10.99
CA GLN A 222 -15.08 44.31 -12.01
C GLN A 222 -14.37 43.48 -13.10
N GLU A 223 -13.18 43.88 -13.52
CA GLU A 223 -12.37 43.09 -14.46
C GLU A 223 -11.99 41.72 -13.87
N LEU A 224 -11.52 41.69 -12.63
CA LEU A 224 -11.16 40.44 -11.94
C LEU A 224 -12.37 39.55 -11.68
N ARG A 225 -13.52 40.14 -11.33
CA ARG A 225 -14.80 39.42 -11.20
C ARG A 225 -15.17 38.70 -12.49
N LEU A 226 -15.05 39.36 -13.65
CA LEU A 226 -15.32 38.73 -14.95
C LEU A 226 -14.32 37.59 -15.23
N ARG A 227 -13.04 37.80 -14.92
CA ARG A 227 -12.02 36.75 -15.05
C ARG A 227 -12.31 35.54 -14.14
N LEU A 228 -12.75 35.77 -12.90
CA LEU A 228 -13.12 34.72 -11.96
C LEU A 228 -14.34 33.93 -12.43
N GLN A 229 -15.33 34.62 -13.02
CA GLN A 229 -16.56 34.01 -13.54
C GLN A 229 -16.29 33.00 -14.67
N ASP A 230 -15.27 33.24 -15.47
CA ASP A 230 -14.88 32.37 -16.59
C ASP A 230 -13.78 31.35 -16.22
N ALA A 231 -13.22 31.42 -15.00
CA ALA A 231 -12.11 30.58 -14.58
C ALA A 231 -12.58 29.15 -14.26
N THR A 232 -11.86 28.17 -14.79
CA THR A 232 -12.15 26.73 -14.60
C THR A 232 -10.94 25.94 -14.13
N GLU A 233 -9.81 26.58 -13.84
CA GLU A 233 -8.58 25.96 -13.35
C GLU A 233 -8.36 26.43 -11.90
N SER A 234 -8.08 25.48 -10.99
CA SER A 234 -8.01 25.75 -9.53
C SER A 234 -6.99 26.84 -9.17
N ASP A 235 -5.78 26.76 -9.72
CA ASP A 235 -4.69 27.73 -9.53
C ASP A 235 -5.08 29.14 -10.03
N VAL A 236 -5.74 29.22 -11.19
CA VAL A 236 -6.24 30.48 -11.75
C VAL A 236 -7.31 31.09 -10.85
N ILE A 237 -8.27 30.27 -10.38
CA ILE A 237 -9.34 30.70 -9.47
C ILE A 237 -8.73 31.29 -8.19
N VAL A 238 -7.85 30.55 -7.52
CA VAL A 238 -7.20 30.95 -6.28
C VAL A 238 -6.40 32.25 -6.49
N SER A 239 -5.62 32.34 -7.57
CA SER A 239 -4.86 33.55 -7.89
C SER A 239 -5.75 34.78 -8.07
N VAL A 240 -6.88 34.65 -8.78
CA VAL A 240 -7.79 35.78 -9.03
C VAL A 240 -8.46 36.23 -7.73
N ILE A 241 -8.86 35.31 -6.86
CA ILE A 241 -9.45 35.65 -5.55
C ILE A 241 -8.44 36.41 -4.69
N LEU A 242 -7.18 35.97 -4.65
CA LEU A 242 -6.11 36.67 -3.93
C LEU A 242 -5.85 38.06 -4.50
N ASP A 243 -5.87 38.22 -5.82
CA ASP A 243 -5.75 39.54 -6.47
C ASP A 243 -6.89 40.47 -6.01
N ILE A 244 -8.14 39.99 -5.97
CA ILE A 244 -9.31 40.76 -5.50
C ILE A 244 -9.16 41.17 -4.03
N ILE A 245 -8.73 40.23 -3.16
CA ILE A 245 -8.49 40.52 -1.74
C ILE A 245 -7.36 41.53 -1.56
N SER A 246 -6.29 41.45 -2.36
CA SER A 246 -5.14 42.35 -2.27
C SER A 246 -5.47 43.80 -2.64
N ILE A 247 -6.37 44.00 -3.61
CA ILE A 247 -6.84 45.32 -4.04
C ILE A 247 -7.65 45.99 -2.94
N LYS A 248 -8.24 45.21 -2.02
CA LYS A 248 -9.09 45.73 -0.97
C LYS A 248 -8.83 45.03 0.38
N GLU A 249 -7.99 45.65 1.21
CA GLU A 249 -7.83 45.29 2.65
C GLU A 249 -9.16 45.23 3.43
N GLY A 250 -10.25 45.76 2.88
CA GLY A 250 -11.61 45.75 3.44
C GLY A 250 -12.56 44.65 2.94
N LEU A 251 -12.17 43.74 2.04
CA LEU A 251 -12.88 42.47 1.82
C LEU A 251 -12.32 41.46 2.83
N LYS A 252 -12.61 41.68 4.11
CA LYS A 252 -12.28 40.70 5.13
C LYS A 252 -13.15 39.49 4.91
N LEU A 253 -12.53 38.42 4.43
CA LEU A 253 -13.09 37.08 4.53
C LEU A 253 -13.40 36.79 5.99
N ASP A 254 -14.52 36.12 6.24
CA ASP A 254 -14.74 35.56 7.56
C ASP A 254 -13.72 34.42 7.83
N PRO A 255 -13.55 33.99 9.09
CA PRO A 255 -12.55 32.98 9.41
C PRO A 255 -12.71 31.66 8.65
N VAL A 256 -13.94 31.24 8.33
CA VAL A 256 -14.20 30.00 7.57
C VAL A 256 -13.69 30.18 6.15
N ASP A 257 -14.05 31.28 5.50
CA ASP A 257 -13.62 31.57 4.13
C ASP A 257 -12.09 31.71 4.03
N GLN A 258 -11.43 32.28 5.04
CA GLN A 258 -9.97 32.36 5.09
C GLN A 258 -9.32 30.98 5.12
N LEU A 259 -9.81 30.09 5.98
CA LEU A 259 -9.28 28.73 6.09
C LEU A 259 -9.62 27.88 4.86
N GLN A 260 -10.79 28.06 4.25
CA GLN A 260 -11.14 27.41 2.98
C GLN A 260 -10.21 27.83 1.85
N LEU A 261 -9.97 29.14 1.69
CA LEU A 261 -9.05 29.65 0.68
C LEU A 261 -7.62 29.16 0.91
N TRP A 262 -7.15 29.13 2.16
CA TRP A 262 -5.84 28.59 2.48
C TRP A 262 -5.75 27.08 2.20
N GLY A 263 -6.83 26.32 2.48
CA GLY A 263 -6.95 24.92 2.09
C GLY A 263 -6.79 24.71 0.58
N LEU A 264 -7.45 25.53 -0.26
CA LEU A 264 -7.29 25.48 -1.72
C LEU A 264 -5.87 25.82 -2.18
N GLN A 265 -5.22 26.82 -1.55
CA GLN A 265 -3.83 27.14 -1.84
C GLN A 265 -2.88 25.97 -1.53
N LEU A 266 -3.08 25.30 -0.39
CA LEU A 266 -2.27 24.15 0.00
C LEU A 266 -2.56 22.94 -0.88
N GLU A 267 -3.80 22.74 -1.32
CA GLU A 267 -4.18 21.68 -2.25
C GLU A 267 -3.44 21.81 -3.59
N ASP A 268 -3.40 23.01 -4.17
CA ASP A 268 -2.63 23.25 -5.39
C ASP A 268 -1.12 23.05 -5.16
N ALA A 269 -0.58 23.59 -4.07
CA ALA A 269 0.86 23.46 -3.77
C ALA A 269 1.29 22.00 -3.52
N VAL A 270 0.45 21.20 -2.85
CA VAL A 270 0.64 19.75 -2.68
C VAL A 270 0.60 19.04 -4.02
N ARG A 271 -0.37 19.37 -4.90
CA ARG A 271 -0.42 18.79 -6.25
C ARG A 271 0.84 19.12 -7.06
N GLN A 272 1.28 20.38 -7.07
CA GLN A 272 2.49 20.75 -7.83
C GLN A 272 3.71 19.99 -7.31
N SER A 273 3.85 19.86 -5.99
CA SER A 273 4.94 19.08 -5.38
C SER A 273 4.93 17.62 -5.81
N TRP A 274 3.74 17.01 -5.96
CA TRP A 274 3.59 15.65 -6.47
C TRP A 274 3.90 15.56 -7.97
N ILE A 275 3.39 16.47 -8.79
CA ILE A 275 3.68 16.53 -10.25
C ILE A 275 5.18 16.70 -10.51
N ASP A 276 5.85 17.52 -9.71
CA ASP A 276 7.29 17.77 -9.82
C ASP A 276 8.14 16.63 -9.24
N GLY A 277 7.51 15.61 -8.63
CA GLY A 277 8.17 14.45 -8.02
C GLY A 277 8.95 14.78 -6.74
N THR A 278 8.59 15.88 -6.06
CA THR A 278 9.19 16.28 -4.78
C THR A 278 8.66 15.46 -3.61
N ILE A 279 7.41 14.98 -3.75
CA ILE A 279 6.77 14.06 -2.81
C ILE A 279 6.29 12.82 -3.54
N ASP A 280 6.23 11.68 -2.84
CA ASP A 280 5.73 10.42 -3.38
C ASP A 280 4.20 10.28 -3.26
N ASP A 281 3.65 9.18 -3.80
CA ASP A 281 2.20 8.93 -3.83
C ASP A 281 1.59 8.75 -2.43
N ALA A 282 2.36 8.20 -1.48
CA ALA A 282 1.92 8.03 -0.10
C ALA A 282 1.89 9.37 0.64
N GLU A 283 2.90 10.22 0.42
CA GLU A 283 2.95 11.59 0.91
C GLU A 283 1.81 12.44 0.32
N TYR A 284 1.57 12.35 -0.99
CA TYR A 284 0.45 13.03 -1.65
C TYR A 284 -0.90 12.59 -1.07
N THR A 285 -1.11 11.28 -0.91
CA THR A 285 -2.32 10.71 -0.30
C THR A 285 -2.52 11.21 1.13
N SER A 286 -1.45 11.21 1.95
CA SER A 286 -1.51 11.70 3.33
C SER A 286 -1.88 13.19 3.42
N ALA A 287 -1.37 14.00 2.48
CA ALA A 287 -1.72 15.41 2.38
C ALA A 287 -3.19 15.61 1.99
N LEU A 288 -3.71 14.84 1.02
CA LEU A 288 -5.13 14.84 0.65
C LEU A 288 -6.03 14.45 1.82
N VAL A 289 -5.66 13.42 2.59
CA VAL A 289 -6.39 13.01 3.80
C VAL A 289 -6.44 14.15 4.82
N THR A 290 -5.34 14.89 4.97
CA THR A 290 -5.27 16.04 5.88
C THR A 290 -6.21 17.17 5.43
N LEU A 291 -6.25 17.44 4.12
CA LEU A 291 -7.16 18.43 3.53
C LEU A 291 -8.63 18.02 3.69
N GLU A 292 -8.98 16.75 3.48
CA GLU A 292 -10.34 16.25 3.70
C GLU A 292 -10.77 16.32 5.17
N LYS A 293 -9.85 16.01 6.11
CA LYS A 293 -10.10 16.22 7.55
C LYS A 293 -10.33 17.69 7.88
N CYS A 294 -9.53 18.58 7.31
CA CYS A 294 -9.72 20.02 7.47
C CYS A 294 -11.11 20.45 7.00
N ARG A 295 -11.55 19.98 5.82
CA ARG A 295 -12.88 20.28 5.28
C ARG A 295 -14.00 19.77 6.19
N PHE A 296 -13.84 18.57 6.75
CA PHE A 296 -14.76 18.06 7.75
C PHE A 296 -14.88 19.00 8.95
N PHE A 297 -13.76 19.43 9.54
CA PHE A 297 -13.77 20.35 10.69
C PHE A 297 -14.37 21.72 10.34
N LEU A 298 -14.06 22.28 9.17
CA LEU A 298 -14.70 23.50 8.68
C LEU A 298 -16.23 23.36 8.55
N SER A 299 -16.71 22.19 8.10
CA SER A 299 -18.16 21.95 7.94
C SER A 299 -18.94 21.91 9.26
N ILE A 300 -18.25 21.63 10.37
CA ILE A 300 -18.82 21.63 11.72
C ILE A 300 -18.37 22.84 12.56
N GLU A 301 -17.75 23.84 11.91
CA GLU A 301 -17.25 25.09 12.52
C GLU A 301 -16.20 24.90 13.65
N GLU A 302 -15.48 23.77 13.65
CA GLU A 302 -14.35 23.52 14.57
C GLU A 302 -13.07 24.13 13.95
N LEU A 303 -12.95 25.45 14.08
CA LEU A 303 -11.95 26.25 13.36
C LEU A 303 -10.51 26.03 13.85
N ASP A 304 -10.33 25.81 15.16
CA ASP A 304 -9.01 25.60 15.76
C ASP A 304 -8.37 24.30 15.23
N GLU A 305 -9.18 23.24 15.08
CA GLU A 305 -8.77 21.95 14.51
C GLU A 305 -8.44 22.08 13.02
N ALA A 306 -9.28 22.78 12.25
CA ALA A 306 -9.03 23.04 10.84
C ALA A 306 -7.74 23.85 10.64
N GLU A 307 -7.55 24.94 11.38
CA GLU A 307 -6.35 25.77 11.32
C GLU A 307 -5.10 24.96 11.69
N SER A 308 -5.14 24.16 12.75
CA SER A 308 -4.00 23.31 13.16
C SER A 308 -3.56 22.36 12.04
N LEU A 309 -4.52 21.73 11.34
CA LEU A 309 -4.20 20.83 10.23
C LEU A 309 -3.55 21.57 9.06
N LEU A 310 -4.03 22.76 8.71
CA LEU A 310 -3.44 23.57 7.62
C LEU A 310 -2.06 24.10 7.99
N VAL A 311 -1.85 24.52 9.24
CA VAL A 311 -0.53 24.92 9.77
C VAL A 311 0.46 23.79 9.65
N ASP A 312 0.10 22.59 10.12
CA ASP A 312 0.98 21.42 10.10
C ASP A 312 1.28 20.98 8.66
N LEU A 313 0.26 20.97 7.78
CA LEU A 313 0.44 20.64 6.37
C LEU A 313 1.36 21.63 5.66
N ASN A 314 1.17 22.94 5.89
CA ASN A 314 2.03 23.96 5.32
C ASN A 314 3.48 23.85 5.83
N ALA A 315 3.66 23.60 7.13
CA ALA A 315 4.99 23.40 7.72
C ALA A 315 5.70 22.18 7.13
N TRP A 316 4.98 21.08 6.93
CA TRP A 316 5.50 19.90 6.25
C TRP A 316 5.86 20.19 4.79
N LEU A 317 4.99 20.87 4.04
CA LEU A 317 5.23 21.19 2.63
C LEU A 317 6.50 22.04 2.45
N LEU A 318 6.72 23.01 3.35
CA LEU A 318 7.94 23.81 3.40
C LEU A 318 9.21 23.03 3.78
N SER A 319 9.07 21.83 4.34
CA SER A 319 10.19 20.96 4.71
C SER A 319 10.62 20.02 3.59
N VAL A 320 9.73 19.76 2.62
CA VAL A 320 9.98 18.87 1.48
C VAL A 320 10.38 19.62 0.20
N GLY A 321 9.99 20.91 0.06
CA GLY A 321 10.42 21.80 -1.03
C GLY A 321 11.75 22.51 -0.78
#